data_AF-A0A7R9Z8W5-F1
#
_entry.id   AF-A0A7R9Z8W5-F1
#
_cell.length_a   1.000
_cell.length_b   1.000
_cell.length_c   1.000
_cell.angle_alpha   90.00
_cell.angle_beta   90.00
_cell.angle_gamma   90.00
#
_symmetry.space_group_name_H-M   'P 1'
#
loop_
_entity.id
_entity.type
_entity.pdbx_description
1 polymer ?
#
loop_
_entity_poly.entity_id
_entity_poly.type
_entity_poly.pdbx_seq_one_letter_code
_entity_poly.pdbx_strand_id
1 'polypeptide(L)'
;NIKPAVGGQPPELSEGEDDIYWMDRLHTGLMECGFSSGDEDIGVFEFGEDTKNALLYFQASAGIPETGIADRATWDALLSQQRDLAASIRADIASGRVPGDSSDNGA
;
A
#
# COMPACT_ATOMS: atom_id res chain seq x y z
N ASN A 1 -3.36 -14.67 -4.43
CA ASN A 1 -1.97 -14.84 -4.90
C ASN A 1 -1.31 -13.51 -4.63
N ILE A 2 -0.25 -13.45 -3.81
CA ILE A 2 0.30 -12.15 -3.36
C ILE A 2 1.11 -11.55 -4.51
N LYS A 3 0.76 -10.35 -4.94
CA LYS A 3 1.49 -9.54 -5.92
C LYS A 3 2.90 -9.28 -5.38
N PRO A 4 3.96 -9.53 -6.18
CA PRO A 4 5.31 -9.41 -5.68
C PRO A 4 5.67 -7.96 -5.33
N ALA A 5 6.47 -7.80 -4.28
CA ALA A 5 7.14 -6.54 -3.96
C ALA A 5 8.14 -6.19 -5.07
N VAL A 6 8.27 -4.90 -5.39
CA VAL A 6 9.16 -4.41 -6.46
C VAL A 6 10.35 -3.70 -5.81
N GLY A 7 11.57 -4.21 -6.00
CA GLY A 7 12.78 -3.59 -5.44
C GLY A 7 12.76 -3.50 -3.91
N GLY A 8 12.15 -4.47 -3.23
CA GLY A 8 12.01 -4.48 -1.77
C GLY A 8 10.92 -3.56 -1.22
N GLN A 9 10.00 -3.08 -2.08
CA GLN A 9 8.94 -2.14 -1.72
C GLN A 9 7.57 -2.61 -2.17
N PRO A 10 6.49 -2.04 -1.58
CA PRO A 10 5.14 -2.34 -2.02
C PRO A 10 4.97 -2.10 -3.53
N PRO A 11 4.22 -2.98 -4.23
CA PRO A 11 3.86 -2.75 -5.61
C PRO A 11 2.91 -1.55 -5.73
N GLU A 12 2.82 -1.00 -6.94
CA GLU A 12 1.76 -0.06 -7.28
C GLU A 12 0.40 -0.74 -7.15
N LEU A 13 -0.59 -0.07 -6.55
CA LEU A 13 -1.97 -0.54 -6.50
C LEU A 13 -2.92 0.50 -7.12
N SER A 14 -3.94 0.03 -7.82
CA SER A 14 -4.94 0.87 -8.48
C SER A 14 -6.33 0.22 -8.44
N GLU A 15 -7.36 0.94 -8.91
CA GLU A 15 -8.74 0.44 -9.00
C GLU A 15 -8.83 -0.98 -9.61
N GLY A 16 -9.67 -1.82 -8.99
CA GLY A 16 -9.93 -3.19 -9.42
C GLY A 16 -8.91 -4.22 -8.93
N GLU A 17 -7.91 -3.82 -8.15
CA GLU A 17 -7.04 -4.77 -7.45
C GLU A 17 -7.70 -5.32 -6.17
N ASP A 18 -7.48 -6.61 -5.92
CA ASP A 18 -8.06 -7.40 -4.82
C ASP A 18 -7.00 -8.18 -4.03
N ASP A 19 -5.73 -7.74 -4.10
CA ASP A 19 -4.66 -8.39 -3.35
C ASP A 19 -4.85 -8.16 -1.85
N ILE A 20 -5.44 -9.14 -1.18
CA ILE A 20 -5.79 -9.05 0.25
C ILE A 20 -4.63 -8.57 1.12
N TYR A 21 -3.39 -9.02 0.85
CA TYR A 21 -2.26 -8.61 1.66
C TYR A 21 -1.96 -7.13 1.47
N TRP A 22 -1.88 -6.66 0.22
CA TRP A 22 -1.56 -5.28 -0.06
C TRP A 22 -2.72 -4.31 0.23
N MET A 23 -3.96 -4.74 0.05
CA MET A 23 -5.15 -3.96 0.41
C MET A 23 -5.25 -3.77 1.92
N ASP A 24 -5.06 -4.82 2.71
CA ASP A 24 -5.00 -4.70 4.17
C ASP A 24 -3.95 -3.68 4.62
N ARG A 25 -2.75 -3.71 4.01
CA ARG A 25 -1.66 -2.76 4.32
C ARG A 25 -1.98 -1.34 3.87
N LEU A 26 -2.60 -1.17 2.70
CA LEU A 26 -3.00 0.14 2.18
C LEU A 26 -4.09 0.75 3.05
N HIS A 27 -5.18 0.02 3.31
CA HIS A 27 -6.30 0.46 4.13
C HIS A 27 -5.87 0.77 5.57
N THR A 28 -5.03 -0.09 6.16
CA THR A 28 -4.44 0.17 7.48
C THR A 28 -3.62 1.46 7.48
N GLY A 29 -2.72 1.63 6.52
CA GLY A 29 -1.86 2.81 6.47
C GLY A 29 -2.64 4.11 6.27
N LEU A 30 -3.67 4.09 5.40
CA LEU A 30 -4.53 5.24 5.17
C LEU A 30 -5.35 5.58 6.43
N MET A 31 -5.92 4.57 7.09
CA MET A 31 -6.68 4.74 8.34
C MET A 31 -5.82 5.35 9.46
N GLU A 32 -4.59 4.87 9.65
CA GLU A 32 -3.66 5.39 10.65
C GLU A 32 -3.17 6.82 10.32
N CYS A 33 -3.25 7.25 9.06
CA CYS A 33 -3.03 8.63 8.64
C CYS A 33 -4.30 9.50 8.70
N GLY A 34 -5.44 8.93 9.10
CA GLY A 34 -6.72 9.64 9.23
C GLY A 34 -7.58 9.68 7.96
N PHE A 35 -7.26 8.87 6.95
CA PHE A 35 -7.99 8.78 5.68
C PHE A 35 -8.68 7.42 5.58
N SER A 36 -10.00 7.36 5.83
CA SER A 36 -10.74 6.10 5.74
C SER A 36 -11.02 5.73 4.29
N SER A 37 -10.72 4.49 3.91
CA SER A 37 -11.04 3.90 2.60
C SER A 37 -12.47 3.40 2.47
N GLY A 38 -13.36 3.69 3.44
CA GLY A 38 -14.75 3.26 3.44
C GLY A 38 -14.96 1.83 3.97
N ASP A 39 -16.05 1.60 4.71
CA ASP A 39 -16.33 0.30 5.33
C ASP A 39 -16.59 -0.81 4.29
N GLU A 40 -17.10 -0.45 3.11
CA GLU A 40 -17.37 -1.38 2.01
C GLU A 40 -16.04 -1.95 1.48
N ASP A 41 -15.17 -1.11 0.92
CA ASP A 41 -13.86 -1.49 0.39
C ASP A 41 -12.99 -2.25 1.43
N ILE A 42 -12.98 -1.78 2.68
CA ILE A 42 -12.25 -2.42 3.78
C ILE A 42 -12.80 -3.82 4.07
N GLY A 43 -14.13 -3.98 4.05
CA GLY A 43 -14.78 -5.25 4.38
C GLY A 43 -14.51 -6.37 3.38
N VAL A 44 -14.21 -6.03 2.12
CA VAL A 44 -13.94 -6.98 1.03
C VAL A 44 -12.50 -6.98 0.56
N PHE A 45 -11.63 -6.13 1.11
CA PHE A 45 -10.24 -5.95 0.69
C PHE A 45 -10.12 -5.60 -0.80
N GLU A 46 -10.97 -4.70 -1.29
CA GLU A 46 -10.94 -4.24 -2.67
C GLU A 46 -10.43 -2.80 -2.77
N PHE A 47 -9.81 -2.49 -3.90
CA PHE A 47 -9.54 -1.12 -4.31
C PHE A 47 -10.75 -0.58 -5.07
N GLY A 48 -11.70 -0.01 -4.33
CA GLY A 48 -12.89 0.66 -4.85
C GLY A 48 -12.77 2.18 -4.94
N GLU A 49 -13.92 2.85 -5.13
CA GLU A 49 -14.00 4.30 -5.25
C GLU A 49 -13.60 5.01 -3.95
N ASP A 50 -13.97 4.46 -2.79
CA ASP A 50 -13.65 5.05 -1.49
C ASP A 50 -12.14 4.95 -1.20
N THR A 51 -11.50 3.84 -1.57
CA THR A 51 -10.03 3.69 -1.50
C THR A 51 -9.32 4.73 -2.36
N LYS A 52 -9.79 4.96 -3.59
CA LYS A 52 -9.24 6.00 -4.47
C LYS A 52 -9.42 7.39 -3.89
N ASN A 53 -10.61 7.71 -3.37
CA ASN A 53 -10.88 9.01 -2.76
C ASN A 53 -9.98 9.25 -1.54
N ALA A 54 -9.79 8.24 -0.68
CA ALA A 54 -8.88 8.31 0.45
C ALA A 54 -7.43 8.59 0.01
N LEU A 55 -6.98 7.95 -1.07
CA LEU A 55 -5.67 8.20 -1.67
C LEU A 55 -5.52 9.64 -2.17
N LEU A 56 -6.50 10.16 -2.90
CA LEU A 56 -6.48 11.54 -3.38
C LEU A 56 -6.32 12.53 -2.22
N TYR A 57 -7.11 12.37 -1.15
CA TYR A 57 -7.01 13.23 0.02
C TYR A 57 -5.67 13.10 0.76
N PHE A 58 -5.17 11.86 0.90
CA PHE A 58 -3.87 11.62 1.51
C PHE A 58 -2.74 12.27 0.70
N GLN A 59 -2.74 12.09 -0.62
CA GLN A 59 -1.74 12.65 -1.53
C GLN A 59 -1.73 14.18 -1.48
N ALA A 60 -2.92 14.81 -1.51
CA ALA A 60 -3.07 16.25 -1.35
C ALA A 60 -2.49 16.74 -0.01
N SER A 61 -2.80 16.03 1.09
CA SER A 61 -2.30 16.35 2.43
C SER A 61 -0.77 16.21 2.54
N ALA A 62 -0.20 15.20 1.88
CA ALA A 62 1.24 14.94 1.85
C ALA A 62 2.00 15.86 0.87
N GLY A 63 1.30 16.64 0.04
CA GLY A 63 1.91 17.52 -0.95
C GLY A 63 2.57 16.77 -2.11
N ILE A 64 2.06 15.59 -2.45
CA ILE A 64 2.49 14.77 -3.58
C ILE A 64 1.41 14.75 -4.68
N PRO A 65 1.72 14.33 -5.92
CA PRO A 65 0.73 14.28 -6.99
C PRO A 65 -0.51 13.44 -6.63
N GLU A 66 -1.69 14.00 -6.84
CA GLU A 66 -3.00 13.38 -6.56
C GLU A 66 -3.39 12.39 -7.69
N THR A 67 -2.67 11.29 -7.80
CA THR A 67 -2.87 10.28 -8.85
C THR A 67 -4.03 9.33 -8.55
N GLY A 68 -4.46 9.22 -7.29
CA GLY A 68 -5.48 8.27 -6.84
C GLY A 68 -5.04 6.80 -6.90
N ILE A 69 -3.74 6.55 -7.06
CA ILE A 69 -3.12 5.22 -7.04
C ILE A 69 -2.11 5.13 -5.89
N ALA A 70 -1.90 3.94 -5.34
CA ALA A 70 -0.87 3.70 -4.34
C ALA A 70 0.48 3.44 -5.03
N ASP A 71 1.07 4.49 -5.59
CA ASP A 71 2.37 4.45 -6.24
C ASP A 71 3.54 4.52 -5.23
N ARG A 72 4.77 4.49 -5.77
CA ARG A 72 6.00 4.56 -4.99
C ARG A 72 6.06 5.80 -4.08
N ALA A 73 5.64 6.97 -4.57
CA ALA A 73 5.67 8.21 -3.79
C ALA A 73 4.65 8.16 -2.65
N THR A 74 3.47 7.59 -2.92
CA THR A 74 2.40 7.37 -1.96
C THR A 74 2.85 6.42 -0.85
N TRP A 75 3.43 5.28 -1.20
CA TRP A 75 3.96 4.32 -0.22
C TRP A 75 5.08 4.92 0.63
N ASP A 76 6.02 5.64 0.02
CA ASP A 76 7.10 6.28 0.76
C ASP A 76 6.53 7.32 1.77
N ALA A 77 5.55 8.13 1.35
CA ALA A 77 4.88 9.09 2.24
C ALA A 77 4.13 8.40 3.38
N LEU A 78 3.38 7.34 3.08
CA LEU A 78 2.57 6.57 4.04
C LEU A 78 3.46 5.90 5.10
N LEU A 79 4.49 5.18 4.63
CA LEU A 79 5.39 4.41 5.48
C LEU A 79 6.39 5.29 6.26
N SER A 80 6.62 6.53 5.81
CA SER A 80 7.41 7.50 6.59
C SER A 80 6.70 7.94 7.88
N GLN A 81 5.35 7.99 7.83
CA GLN A 81 4.48 8.32 8.96
C GLN A 81 4.18 7.07 9.80
N GLN A 82 4.00 5.92 9.17
CA GLN A 82 3.65 4.65 9.81
C GLN A 82 4.84 3.71 9.96
N ARG A 83 5.69 3.97 10.96
CA ARG A 83 6.96 3.25 11.17
C ARG A 83 6.79 1.76 11.47
N ASP A 84 5.76 1.40 12.23
CA ASP A 84 5.48 0.00 12.61
C ASP A 84 4.95 -0.80 11.41
N LEU A 85 4.04 -0.21 10.62
CA LEU A 85 3.58 -0.78 9.35
C LEU A 85 4.75 -0.99 8.40
N ALA A 86 5.63 0.01 8.28
CA ALA A 86 6.82 -0.08 7.44
C ALA A 86 7.78 -1.18 7.90
N ALA A 87 7.96 -1.37 9.21
CA ALA A 87 8.80 -2.43 9.75
C ALA A 87 8.21 -3.82 9.50
N SER A 88 6.90 -3.96 9.68
CA SER A 88 6.14 -5.19 9.38
C SER A 88 6.28 -5.61 7.91
N ILE A 89 6.02 -4.69 6.97
CA ILE A 89 6.13 -4.97 5.53
C ILE A 89 7.56 -5.38 5.17
N ARG A 90 8.58 -4.67 5.66
CA ARG A 90 9.98 -5.03 5.39
C ARG A 90 10.35 -6.40 5.94
N ALA A 91 9.86 -6.76 7.12
CA ALA A 91 10.09 -8.08 7.70
C ALA A 91 9.39 -9.19 6.90
N ASP A 92 8.17 -8.93 6.42
CA ASP A 92 7.41 -9.88 5.59
C ASP A 92 8.10 -10.11 4.23
N ILE A 93 8.66 -9.07 3.61
CA ILE A 93 9.47 -9.18 2.39
C ILE A 93 10.77 -9.95 2.67
N ALA A 94 11.54 -9.54 3.69
CA ALA A 94 12.83 -10.15 4.01
C ALA A 94 12.73 -11.62 4.44
N SER A 95 11.60 -12.02 5.02
CA SER A 95 11.32 -13.42 5.40
C SER A 95 10.75 -14.27 4.26
N GLY A 96 10.49 -13.68 3.09
CA GLY A 96 9.89 -14.36 1.94
C GLY A 96 8.40 -14.67 2.09
N ARG A 97 7.72 -14.08 3.09
CA ARG A 97 6.26 -14.17 3.23
C ARG A 97 5.56 -13.44 2.08
N VAL A 98 6.13 -12.32 1.66
CA VAL A 98 5.75 -11.60 0.45
C VAL A 98 6.77 -11.95 -0.64
N PRO A 99 6.34 -12.45 -1.82
CA PRO A 99 7.28 -12.70 -2.89
C PRO A 99 7.95 -11.39 -3.31
N GLY A 100 9.28 -11.39 -3.41
CA GLY A 100 10.01 -10.31 -4.06
C GLY A 100 10.01 -10.48 -5.58
N ASP A 101 10.18 -9.38 -6.33
CA ASP A 101 10.55 -9.48 -7.74
C ASP A 101 11.90 -10.20 -7.85
N SER A 102 12.06 -11.04 -8.87
CA SER A 102 13.18 -11.99 -9.00
C SER A 102 14.56 -11.35 -9.21
N SER A 103 14.69 -10.03 -8.98
CA SER A 103 15.94 -9.28 -9.09
C SER A 103 16.85 -9.40 -7.85
N ASP A 104 16.38 -9.97 -6.74
CA ASP A 104 17.17 -10.12 -5.48
C ASP A 104 18.06 -11.40 -5.41
N ASN A 105 18.31 -12.09 -6.53
CA ASN A 105 19.34 -13.14 -6.56
C ASN A 105 20.74 -12.52 -6.73
N GLY A 106 21.32 -12.00 -5.64
CA GLY A 106 22.72 -11.58 -5.67
C GLY A 106 23.28 -10.93 -4.41
N ALA A 107 23.44 -11.69 -3.33
CA ALA A 107 24.51 -11.47 -2.33
C ALA A 107 24.88 -12.81 -1.65
#